data_AF-A0A8T4E9Z2-F1
#
_entry.id   AF-A0A8T4E9Z2-F1
#
_cell.length_a   1.000
_cell.length_b   1.000
_cell.length_c   1.000
_cell.angle_alpha   90.00
_cell.angle_beta   90.00
_cell.angle_gamma   90.00
#
_symmetry.space_group_name_H-M   'P 1'
#
loop_
_entity.id
_entity.type
_entity.pdbx_description
1 polymer ?
#
loop_
_entity_poly.entity_id
_entity_poly.type
_entity_poly.pdbx_seq_one_letter_code
_entity_poly.pdbx_strand_id
1 'polypeptide(L)'
;MYEESYLKEDYFYQKNRTEMCVESVDVVTSYVNDQQNLKVAVSVLSLCGEPVRHGNVDLVINSPNGSKFSLSKSTDSNGVALFELCGVERGRWEAVVFGVNHPEYHMSKAHCNQRWTITYV
;
A
#
# COMPACT_ATOMS: atom_id res chain seq x y z
N MET A 1 -33.35 -16.51 -26.17
CA MET A 1 -31.97 -16.15 -26.53
C MET A 1 -31.32 -15.61 -25.26
N TYR A 2 -30.41 -16.40 -24.70
CA TYR A 2 -29.75 -16.22 -23.40
C TYR A 2 -28.26 -16.02 -23.68
N GLU A 3 -27.78 -14.80 -23.92
CA GLU A 3 -26.33 -14.59 -24.15
C GLU A 3 -25.75 -13.28 -23.60
N GLU A 4 -26.55 -12.22 -23.41
CA GLU A 4 -25.99 -10.93 -22.95
C GLU A 4 -25.68 -10.84 -21.45
N SER A 5 -26.35 -11.61 -20.60
CA SER A 5 -26.16 -11.55 -19.14
C SER A 5 -24.87 -12.25 -18.69
N TYR A 6 -24.55 -13.40 -19.27
CA TYR A 6 -23.34 -14.17 -18.94
C TYR A 6 -22.06 -13.44 -19.37
N LEU A 7 -22.08 -12.81 -20.55
CA LEU A 7 -20.93 -12.03 -21.03
C LEU A 7 -20.63 -10.82 -20.14
N LYS A 8 -21.64 -10.17 -19.56
CA LYS A 8 -21.43 -9.04 -18.64
C LYS A 8 -20.89 -9.48 -17.29
N GLU A 9 -21.36 -10.61 -16.75
CA GLU A 9 -20.83 -11.17 -15.51
C GLU A 9 -19.38 -11.61 -15.68
N ASP A 10 -19.03 -12.32 -16.76
CA ASP A 10 -17.65 -12.74 -17.05
C ASP A 10 -16.72 -11.54 -17.29
N TYR A 11 -17.19 -10.48 -17.96
CA TYR A 11 -16.40 -9.27 -18.18
C TYR A 11 -16.17 -8.48 -16.88
N PHE A 12 -17.17 -8.41 -15.99
CA PHE A 12 -17.00 -7.84 -14.65
C PHE A 12 -16.07 -8.71 -13.79
N TYR A 13 -16.17 -10.03 -13.90
CA TYR A 13 -15.30 -10.97 -13.18
C TYR A 13 -13.84 -10.88 -13.64
N GLN A 14 -13.60 -10.77 -14.94
CA GLN A 14 -12.25 -10.62 -15.50
C GLN A 14 -11.66 -9.25 -15.20
N LYS A 15 -12.47 -8.18 -15.26
CA LYS A 15 -12.02 -6.83 -14.90
C LYS A 15 -11.62 -6.73 -13.44
N ASN A 16 -12.35 -7.39 -12.52
CA ASN A 16 -12.01 -7.37 -11.10
C ASN A 16 -10.77 -8.22 -10.77
N ARG A 17 -10.41 -9.20 -11.60
CA ARG A 17 -9.25 -10.07 -11.35
C ARG A 17 -7.90 -9.39 -11.56
N THR A 18 -7.83 -8.38 -12.41
CA THR A 18 -6.59 -7.62 -12.65
C THR A 18 -6.64 -6.25 -11.99
N GLU A 19 -7.64 -5.95 -11.16
CA GLU A 19 -7.70 -4.74 -10.37
C GLU A 19 -7.14 -4.96 -8.96
N MET A 20 -6.33 -4.02 -8.48
CA MET A 20 -5.76 -4.00 -7.14
C MET A 20 -6.02 -2.70 -6.41
N CYS A 21 -5.91 -2.71 -5.08
CA CYS A 21 -5.99 -1.53 -4.23
C CYS A 21 -5.03 -1.62 -3.04
N VAL A 22 -4.69 -0.47 -2.49
CA VAL A 22 -4.10 -0.39 -1.14
C VAL A 22 -5.22 -0.65 -0.15
N GLU A 23 -5.10 -1.74 0.61
CA GLU A 23 -6.08 -2.13 1.61
C GLU A 23 -5.83 -1.43 2.93
N SER A 24 -4.58 -1.40 3.39
CA SER A 24 -4.17 -0.80 4.65
C SER A 24 -2.80 -0.13 4.57
N VAL A 25 -2.58 0.86 5.44
CA VAL A 25 -1.28 1.37 5.80
C VAL A 25 -1.19 1.34 7.32
N ASP A 26 -0.37 0.44 7.83
CA ASP A 26 -0.18 0.19 9.25
C ASP A 26 1.18 0.72 9.70
N VAL A 27 1.21 1.36 10.86
CA VAL A 27 2.45 1.90 11.44
C VAL A 27 2.73 1.21 12.76
N VAL A 28 3.91 0.60 12.83
CA VAL A 28 4.41 -0.08 14.03
C VAL A 28 5.70 0.61 14.45
N THR A 29 5.74 1.12 15.67
CA THR A 29 6.99 1.59 16.28
C THR A 29 7.62 0.47 17.10
N SER A 30 8.95 0.41 17.07
CA SER A 30 9.72 -0.48 17.94
C SER A 30 10.93 0.26 18.49
N TYR A 31 11.34 -0.10 19.69
CA TYR A 31 12.59 0.37 20.29
C TYR A 31 13.62 -0.74 20.18
N VAL A 32 14.75 -0.46 19.54
CA VAL A 32 15.89 -1.37 19.48
C VAL A 32 17.12 -0.61 19.92
N ASN A 33 17.75 -1.05 21.03
CA ASN A 33 18.97 -0.43 21.57
C ASN A 33 18.85 1.09 21.80
N ASP A 34 17.77 1.52 22.47
CA ASP A 34 17.42 2.94 22.71
C ASP A 34 17.22 3.81 21.45
N GLN A 35 17.29 3.21 20.26
CA GLN A 35 16.92 3.85 19.01
C GLN A 35 15.48 3.50 18.66
N GLN A 36 14.68 4.52 18.38
CA GLN A 36 13.34 4.35 17.88
C GLN A 36 13.39 3.98 16.40
N ASN A 37 12.62 2.96 16.03
CA ASN A 37 12.43 2.51 14.65
C ASN A 37 10.96 2.70 14.27
N LEU A 38 10.76 3.28 13.09
CA LEU A 38 9.45 3.40 12.45
C LEU A 38 9.34 2.30 11.40
N LYS A 39 8.35 1.43 11.56
CA LYS A 39 7.98 0.45 10.54
C LYS A 39 6.64 0.83 9.94
N VAL A 40 6.55 0.84 8.62
CA VAL A 40 5.32 1.10 7.89
C VAL A 40 5.03 -0.12 7.02
N ALA A 41 3.91 -0.78 7.24
CA ALA A 41 3.44 -1.88 6.43
C ALA A 41 2.33 -1.38 5.50
N VAL A 42 2.45 -1.64 4.20
CA VAL A 42 1.43 -1.32 3.22
C VAL A 42 0.89 -2.62 2.65
N SER A 43 -0.40 -2.89 2.88
CA SER A 43 -1.10 -4.07 2.37
C SER A 43 -1.73 -3.75 1.01
N VAL A 44 -1.49 -4.62 0.02
CA VAL A 44 -2.05 -4.51 -1.33
C VAL A 44 -2.80 -5.79 -1.67
N LEU A 45 -4.10 -5.65 -1.93
CA LEU A 45 -4.98 -6.76 -2.28
C LEU A 45 -5.55 -6.55 -3.69
N SER A 46 -5.89 -7.65 -4.34
CA SER A 46 -6.78 -7.65 -5.50
C SER A 46 -8.20 -7.32 -5.04
N LEU A 47 -9.08 -6.91 -5.96
CA LEU A 47 -10.49 -6.70 -5.61
C LEU A 47 -11.23 -8.00 -5.22
N CYS A 48 -10.61 -9.16 -5.45
CA CYS A 48 -11.11 -10.45 -4.96
C CYS A 48 -10.67 -10.73 -3.50
N GLY A 49 -9.88 -9.86 -2.87
CA GLY A 49 -9.35 -10.04 -1.52
C GLY A 49 -8.07 -10.87 -1.44
N GLU A 50 -7.51 -11.29 -2.58
CA GLU A 50 -6.25 -12.04 -2.62
C GLU A 50 -5.03 -11.10 -2.57
N PRO A 51 -3.95 -11.47 -1.88
CA PRO A 51 -2.75 -10.63 -1.76
C PRO A 51 -2.01 -10.47 -3.10
N VAL A 52 -1.65 -9.23 -3.44
CA VAL A 52 -0.90 -8.91 -4.66
C VAL A 52 0.59 -8.92 -4.35
N ARG A 53 1.28 -9.93 -4.89
CA ARG A 53 2.72 -10.17 -4.68
C ARG A 53 3.55 -9.41 -5.72
N HIS A 54 4.79 -9.06 -5.40
CA HIS A 54 5.73 -8.39 -6.32
C HIS A 54 5.22 -7.04 -6.87
N GLY A 55 4.18 -6.45 -6.26
CA GLY A 55 3.70 -5.11 -6.55
C GLY A 55 4.67 -4.09 -5.98
N ASN A 56 5.13 -3.15 -6.78
CA ASN A 56 6.03 -2.11 -6.32
C ASN A 56 5.23 -0.98 -5.67
N VAL A 57 5.44 -0.74 -4.38
CA VAL A 57 4.80 0.32 -3.60
C VAL A 57 5.77 1.48 -3.43
N ASP A 58 5.32 2.68 -3.78
CA ASP A 58 6.05 3.92 -3.60
C ASP A 58 5.44 4.76 -2.46
N LEU A 59 6.27 5.05 -1.45
CA LEU A 59 5.90 5.67 -0.19
C LEU A 59 6.72 6.94 0.03
N VAL A 60 6.07 8.04 0.43
CA VAL A 60 6.74 9.23 0.97
C VAL A 60 6.49 9.29 2.47
N ILE A 61 7.55 9.43 3.25
CA ILE A 61 7.47 9.67 4.69
C ILE A 61 8.02 11.08 4.99
N ASN A 62 7.22 11.93 5.62
CA ASN A 62 7.63 13.23 6.12
C ASN A 62 7.99 13.11 7.61
N SER A 63 9.16 13.61 8.01
CA SER A 63 9.59 13.69 9.40
C SER A 63 9.08 14.95 10.09
N PRO A 64 9.10 14.98 11.44
CA PRO A 64 8.77 16.15 12.24
C PRO A 64 9.60 17.40 11.89
N ASN A 65 10.87 17.22 11.56
CA ASN A 65 11.76 18.31 11.15
C ASN A 65 11.56 18.78 9.69
N GLY A 66 10.60 18.19 8.95
CA GLY A 66 10.28 18.56 7.56
C GLY A 66 11.10 17.83 6.50
N SER A 67 12.02 16.94 6.89
CA SER A 67 12.70 16.05 5.93
C SER A 67 11.71 15.08 5.28
N LYS A 68 12.05 14.63 4.07
CA LYS A 68 11.21 13.73 3.28
C LYS A 68 12.02 12.51 2.85
N PHE A 69 11.46 11.34 3.04
CA PHE A 69 12.02 10.07 2.61
C PHE A 69 11.13 9.48 1.54
N SER A 70 11.65 9.36 0.32
CA SER A 70 10.99 8.63 -0.77
C SER A 70 11.52 7.20 -0.78
N LEU A 71 10.63 6.24 -0.53
CA LEU A 71 10.96 4.83 -0.42
C LEU A 71 10.16 4.05 -1.47
N SER A 72 10.75 2.97 -1.98
CA SER A 72 10.11 2.08 -2.94
C SER A 72 10.41 0.63 -2.53
N LYS A 73 9.39 -0.21 -2.47
CA LYS A 73 9.55 -1.61 -2.07
C LYS A 73 8.49 -2.51 -2.68
N SER A 74 8.89 -3.71 -3.07
CA SER A 74 7.96 -4.73 -3.57
C SER A 74 7.20 -5.43 -2.44
N THR A 75 5.93 -5.75 -2.68
CA THR A 75 5.12 -6.57 -1.80
C THR A 75 5.62 -8.01 -1.75
N ASP A 76 5.55 -8.60 -0.57
CA ASP A 76 5.92 -10.00 -0.32
C ASP A 76 4.80 -10.99 -0.72
N SER A 77 4.93 -12.26 -0.32
CA SER A 77 3.93 -13.29 -0.58
C SER A 77 2.57 -13.06 0.07
N ASN A 78 2.51 -12.18 1.08
CA ASN A 78 1.30 -11.80 1.79
C ASN A 78 0.73 -10.48 1.26
N GLY A 79 1.29 -9.92 0.19
CA GLY A 79 0.85 -8.65 -0.38
C GLY A 79 1.30 -7.44 0.43
N VAL A 80 2.31 -7.60 1.31
CA VAL A 80 2.75 -6.54 2.21
C VAL A 80 4.10 -5.97 1.78
N ALA A 81 4.17 -4.66 1.63
CA ALA A 81 5.42 -3.92 1.49
C ALA A 81 5.80 -3.30 2.85
N LEU A 82 6.87 -3.80 3.47
CA LEU A 82 7.34 -3.35 4.79
C LEU A 82 8.52 -2.37 4.68
N PHE A 83 8.31 -1.11 5.04
CA PHE A 83 9.32 -0.06 5.09
C PHE A 83 9.84 0.11 6.52
N GLU A 84 11.14 0.28 6.68
CA GLU A 84 11.77 0.45 8.00
C GLU A 84 12.70 1.66 7.98
N LEU A 85 12.50 2.59 8.91
CA LEU A 85 13.38 3.72 9.18
C LEU A 85 13.94 3.57 10.60
N CYS A 86 15.26 3.64 10.72
CA CYS A 86 15.96 3.57 12.00
C CYS A 86 16.42 4.96 12.46
N GLY A 87 16.54 5.15 13.76
CA GLY A 87 17.02 6.41 14.33
C GLY A 87 16.03 7.56 14.14
N VAL A 88 14.73 7.28 14.22
CA VAL A 88 13.71 8.32 14.03
C VAL A 88 13.63 9.26 15.22
N GLU A 89 13.46 10.55 14.94
CA GLU A 89 13.24 11.58 15.96
C GLU A 89 11.79 11.54 16.49
N ARG A 90 11.59 12.09 17.68
CA ARG A 90 10.25 12.24 18.28
C ARG A 90 9.44 13.32 17.55
N GLY A 91 8.14 13.10 17.43
CA GLY A 91 7.19 14.07 16.88
C GLY A 91 6.28 13.47 15.81
N ARG A 92 5.55 14.34 15.10
CA ARG A 92 4.61 13.92 14.06
C ARG A 92 5.29 13.51 12.77
N TRP A 93 5.20 12.22 12.46
CA TRP A 93 5.53 11.66 11.16
C TRP A 93 4.26 11.52 10.32
N GLU A 94 4.40 11.64 9.00
CA GLU A 94 3.31 11.39 8.05
C GLU A 94 3.79 10.47 6.94
N ALA A 95 3.01 9.44 6.61
CA ALA A 95 3.33 8.48 5.56
C ALA A 95 2.24 8.51 4.48
N VAL A 96 2.63 8.69 3.22
CA VAL A 96 1.73 8.82 2.08
C VAL A 96 2.15 7.84 0.99
N VAL A 97 1.30 6.85 0.71
CA VAL A 97 1.45 6.01 -0.48
C VAL A 97 1.03 6.84 -1.69
N PHE A 98 1.91 6.98 -2.67
CA PHE A 98 1.64 7.81 -3.85
C PHE A 98 1.64 7.02 -5.16
N GLY A 99 2.09 5.76 -5.13
CA GLY A 99 2.02 4.86 -6.27
C GLY A 99 2.06 3.40 -5.84
N VAL A 100 1.32 2.56 -6.55
CA VAL A 100 1.58 1.11 -6.57
C VAL A 100 1.48 0.63 -8.01
N ASN A 101 2.49 -0.11 -8.45
CA ASN A 101 2.63 -0.58 -9.83
C ASN A 101 2.82 -2.10 -9.85
N HIS A 102 2.20 -2.78 -10.81
CA HIS A 102 2.39 -4.21 -11.05
C HIS A 102 2.22 -4.50 -12.55
N PRO A 103 2.98 -5.44 -13.16
CA PRO A 103 2.86 -5.76 -14.58
C PRO A 103 1.49 -6.33 -14.98
N GLU A 104 0.88 -7.14 -14.10
CA GLU A 104 -0.39 -7.85 -14.37
C GLU A 104 -1.63 -7.22 -13.71
N TYR A 105 -1.43 -6.28 -12.77
CA TYR A 105 -2.53 -5.62 -12.07
C TYR A 105 -2.54 -4.13 -12.37
N HIS A 106 -3.73 -3.57 -12.49
CA HIS A 106 -3.96 -2.15 -12.61
C HIS A 106 -4.62 -1.63 -11.34
N MET A 107 -4.20 -0.45 -10.90
CA MET A 107 -4.78 0.17 -9.71
C MET A 107 -6.25 0.55 -9.96
N SER A 108 -7.14 0.10 -9.08
CA SER A 108 -8.57 0.39 -9.20
C SER A 108 -8.87 1.85 -8.85
N LYS A 109 -9.28 2.64 -9.84
CA LYS A 109 -9.58 4.08 -9.68
C LYS A 109 -10.65 4.38 -8.63
N ALA A 110 -11.60 3.46 -8.41
CA ALA A 110 -12.65 3.61 -7.41
C ALA A 110 -12.14 3.51 -5.96
N HIS A 111 -11.04 2.78 -5.77
CA HIS A 111 -10.40 2.55 -4.47
C HIS A 111 -9.06 3.31 -4.32
N CYS A 112 -8.69 4.13 -5.31
CA CYS A 112 -7.36 4.76 -5.45
C CYS A 112 -7.18 6.09 -4.71
N ASN A 113 -8.24 6.70 -4.17
CA ASN A 113 -8.20 8.06 -3.63
C ASN A 113 -8.05 8.13 -2.10
N GLN A 114 -7.58 7.07 -1.46
CA GLN A 114 -7.27 7.14 -0.04
C GLN A 114 -5.88 7.75 0.11
N ARG A 115 -5.84 9.03 0.49
CA ARG A 115 -4.66 9.62 1.12
C ARG A 115 -4.65 9.12 2.56
N TRP A 116 -3.62 8.39 2.89
CA TRP A 116 -3.39 7.90 4.24
C TRP A 116 -2.56 8.97 4.94
N THR A 117 -3.10 9.56 6.00
CA THR A 117 -2.32 10.42 6.90
C THR A 117 -2.32 9.74 8.25
N ILE A 118 -1.21 9.12 8.57
CA ILE A 118 -1.00 8.58 9.91
C ILE A 118 -0.32 9.69 10.70
N THR A 119 -0.94 10.10 11.81
CA THR A 119 -0.38 11.07 12.74
C THR A 119 0.18 10.32 13.93
N TYR A 120 1.49 10.41 14.11
CA TYR A 120 2.17 9.91 15.31
C TYR A 120 2.36 11.06 16.32
N VAL A 121 2.28 10.79 17.62
CA VAL A 121 2.53 11.75 18.73
C VAL A 121 3.75 11.31 19.52
#